data_AF-A0A931QFC6-F1
#
_entry.id   AF-A0A931QFC6-F1
#
_cell.length_a   1.000
_cell.length_b   1.000
_cell.length_c   1.000
_cell.angle_alpha   90.00
_cell.angle_beta   90.00
_cell.angle_gamma   90.00
#
_symmetry.space_group_name_H-M   'P 1'
#
loop_
_entity.id
_entity.type
_entity.pdbx_description
1 polymer ?
#
loop_
_entity_poly.entity_id
_entity_poly.type
_entity_poly.pdbx_seq_one_letter_code
_entity_poly.pdbx_strand_id
1 'polypeptide(L)' 'MADLKSKGVKIVKEPQNAFWGGYSSYFADPDDYRWEVAYNPFFAFDTNGNLKLG' A
#
# COMPACT_ATOMS: atom_id res chain seq x y z
N MET A 1 2.92 -3.08 -7.80
CA MET A 1 1.72 -3.74 -8.37
C MET A 1 2.01 -4.60 -9.59
N ALA A 2 2.84 -4.19 -10.56
CA ALA A 2 3.12 -4.98 -11.76
C ALA A 2 3.58 -6.43 -11.46
N ASP A 3 4.52 -6.63 -10.53
CA ASP A 3 4.99 -7.97 -10.12
C ASP A 3 3.90 -8.81 -9.41
N LEU A 4 3.03 -8.17 -8.63
CA LEU A 4 1.90 -8.87 -8.01
C LEU A 4 0.90 -9.32 -9.09
N LYS A 5 0.62 -8.45 -10.06
CA LYS A 5 -0.27 -8.74 -11.19
C LYS A 5 0.26 -9.89 -12.05
N SER A 6 1.56 -9.93 -12.33
CA SER A 6 2.18 -11.05 -13.08
C SER A 6 2.13 -12.38 -12.34
N LYS A 7 2.00 -12.35 -11.01
CA LYS A 7 1.82 -13.54 -10.15
C LYS A 7 0.35 -13.93 -9.93
N GLY A 8 -0.60 -13.30 -10.63
CA GLY A 8 -2.02 -13.61 -10.52
C GLY A 8 -2.71 -13.05 -9.27
N VAL A 9 -2.05 -12.15 -8.53
CA VAL A 9 -2.65 -11.50 -7.37
C VAL A 9 -3.75 -10.53 -7.82
N LYS A 10 -4.89 -10.56 -7.13
CA LYS A 10 -6.05 -9.70 -7.41
C LYS A 10 -5.75 -8.25 -7.04
N ILE A 11 -5.52 -7.41 -8.03
CA ILE A 11 -5.38 -5.95 -7.84
C ILE A 11 -6.78 -5.35 -7.66
N VAL A 12 -7.05 -4.81 -6.47
CA VAL A 12 -8.34 -4.20 -6.08
C VAL A 12 -8.38 -2.73 -6.46
N LYS A 13 -7.25 -2.03 -6.34
CA LYS A 13 -7.09 -0.63 -6.73
C LYS A 13 -5.70 -0.45 -7.34
N GLU A 14 -5.66 -0.10 -8.63
CA GLU A 14 -4.41 0.24 -9.31
C GLU A 14 -3.72 1.44 -8.63
N PRO A 15 -2.38 1.52 -8.66
CA PRO A 15 -1.62 2.60 -8.04
C PRO A 15 -2.02 3.98 -8.58
N GLN A 16 -2.29 4.90 -7.66
CA GLN A 16 -2.69 6.26 -7.99
C GLN A 16 -2.40 7.23 -6.85
N ASN A 17 -2.40 8.52 -7.17
CA ASN A 17 -2.29 9.59 -6.18
C ASN A 17 -3.47 9.49 -5.19
N ALA A 18 -3.16 9.59 -3.91
CA ALA A 18 -4.13 9.63 -2.85
C ALA A 18 -4.53 11.08 -2.54
N PHE A 19 -5.78 11.30 -2.13
CA PHE A 19 -6.30 12.64 -1.82
C PHE A 19 -5.52 13.37 -0.72
N TRP A 20 -4.89 12.61 0.17
CA TRP A 20 -4.09 13.12 1.27
C TRP A 20 -2.66 13.50 0.86
N GLY A 21 -2.26 13.35 -0.41
CA GLY A 21 -1.00 13.89 -0.93
C GLY A 21 0.15 12.89 -1.14
N GLY A 22 -0.08 11.58 -1.07
CA GLY A 22 0.90 10.56 -1.48
C GLY A 22 0.30 9.56 -2.45
N TYR A 23 0.64 8.28 -2.31
CA TYR A 23 0.29 7.25 -3.29
C TYR A 23 -0.33 6.02 -2.61
N SER A 24 -1.35 5.43 -3.22
CA SER A 24 -2.08 4.29 -2.65
C SER A 24 -2.55 3.31 -3.73
N SER A 25 -2.50 2.03 -3.39
CA SER A 25 -3.00 0.91 -4.18
C SER A 25 -3.47 -0.20 -3.26
N TYR A 26 -4.33 -1.09 -3.76
CA TYR A 26 -4.82 -2.23 -3.00
C TYR A 26 -4.72 -3.51 -3.80
N PHE A 27 -4.40 -4.59 -3.12
CA PHE A 27 -4.57 -5.95 -3.62
C PHE A 27 -5.29 -6.80 -2.58
N ALA A 28 -5.82 -7.94 -3.00
CA ALA A 28 -6.39 -8.94 -2.09
C ALA A 28 -5.53 -10.20 -2.07
N ASP A 29 -5.40 -10.79 -0.89
CA ASP A 29 -4.80 -12.11 -0.73
C ASP A 29 -5.80 -13.23 -1.13
N PRO A 30 -5.41 -14.53 -1.10
CA PRO A 30 -6.28 -15.62 -1.52
C PRO A 30 -7.58 -15.77 -0.72
N ASP A 31 -7.61 -15.26 0.52
CA ASP A 31 -8.78 -15.27 1.39
C ASP A 31 -9.63 -13.99 1.27
N ASP A 32 -9.35 -13.18 0.24
CA ASP A 32 -10.01 -11.91 -0.07
C ASP A 32 -9.78 -10.78 0.96
N TYR A 33 -8.81 -10.92 1.87
CA TYR A 33 -8.41 -9.79 2.73
C TYR A 33 -7.64 -8.76 1.92
N ARG A 34 -7.99 -7.48 2.14
CA ARG A 34 -7.42 -6.35 1.39
C ARG A 34 -6.19 -5.81 2.09
N TRP A 35 -5.11 -5.70 1.32
CA TRP A 35 -3.86 -5.08 1.72
C TRP A 35 -3.68 -3.77 0.97
N GLU A 36 -3.36 -2.71 1.70
CA GLU A 36 -2.94 -1.45 1.11
C GLU A 36 -1.41 -1.41 0.94
N VAL A 37 -0.97 -0.97 -0.22
CA VAL A 37 0.40 -0.50 -0.42
C VAL A 37 0.33 1.01 -0.58
N ALA A 38 0.87 1.72 0.41
CA ALA A 38 0.85 3.16 0.46
C ALA A 38 2.26 3.75 0.62
N TYR A 39 2.49 4.88 -0.03
CA TYR A 39 3.60 5.78 0.26
C TYR A 39 3.02 7.06 0.85
N ASN A 40 3.19 7.23 2.16
CA ASN A 40 2.75 8.41 2.87
C ASN A 40 3.94 9.31 3.24
N PRO A 41 4.14 10.47 2.57
CA PRO A 41 5.28 11.34 2.85
C PRO A 41 5.18 12.07 4.20
N PHE A 42 4.05 11.97 4.88
CA PHE A 42 3.80 12.59 6.18
C PHE A 42 4.03 11.63 7.36
N PHE A 43 4.31 10.36 7.09
CA PHE A 43 4.64 9.39 8.13
C PHE A 43 6.09 9.54 8.59
N ALA A 44 6.26 9.70 9.90
CA ALA A 44 7.57 9.64 10.54
C ALA A 44 7.85 8.20 11.00
N PHE A 45 9.08 7.74 10.79
CA PHE A 45 9.54 6.44 11.25
C PHE A 45 10.64 6.61 12.31
N ASP A 46 10.74 5.67 13.25
CA ASP A 46 11.87 5.60 14.18
C ASP A 46 13.10 4.93 13.54
N THR A 47 14.19 4.80 14.30
CA THR A 47 15.44 4.18 13.82
C THR A 47 15.31 2.69 13.54
N ASN A 48 14.26 2.04 14.04
CA ASN A 48 13.95 0.63 13.79
C ASN A 48 12.98 0.46 12.60
N GLY A 49 12.53 1.55 11.99
CA GLY A 49 11.56 1.53 10.91
C GLY A 49 10.11 1.38 11.37
N ASN A 50 9.81 1.52 12.65
CA ASN A 50 8.43 1.54 13.13
C ASN A 50 7.78 2.88 12.79
N LEU A 51 6.51 2.84 12.40
CA LEU A 51 5.71 4.04 12.25
C LEU A 51 5.54 4.71 13.60
N LYS A 52 5.92 5.99 13.69
CA LYS A 52 5.64 6.82 14.85
C LYS A 52 4.17 7.25 14.80
N LEU A 53 3.38 6.64 15.65
CA LEU A 53 2.04 7.10 15.96
C LEU A 53 2.18 8.15 17.07
N GLY A 54 1.63 9.35 16.84
CA GLY A 54 1.72 10.48 17.76
C GLY A 54 1.09 10.21 19.12
#